data_AF-A0A5E4PYE3-F1
#
_entry.id   AF-A0A5E4PYE3-F1
#
_cell.length_a   1.000
_cell.length_b   1.000
_cell.length_c   1.000
_cell.angle_alpha   90.00
_cell.angle_beta   90.00
_cell.angle_gamma   90.00
#
_symmetry.space_group_name_H-M   'P 1'
#
loop_
_entity.id
_entity.type
_entity.pdbx_description
1 polymer ?
#
loop_
_entity_poly.entity_id
_entity_poly.type
_entity_poly.pdbx_seq_one_letter_code
_entity_poly.pdbx_strand_id
1 'polypeptide(L)'
;MTQSEEKLKNKQSNGTKLSVTCRYTGHCPLLKFRYGKCYGDNTRQILREIRTKGLFDKPLQYRPGDNYELDNVVRKGPIKDVYDGMHNRESTYMTGYTGYVPGMNFTYGKSYGRTADDCMTNFVENQRQLKRKANFNKSYVRSRSAPKMETVHSRDEIRRDLSRFVEINKYKDNAISAEFPPIAGYTGHIPRIKGSEASLSQRYHCAAKRGLQLIQMEREKRKELQNADANIRAILKPNDKKYSYINWG
;
A
#
# COMPACT_ATOMS: atom_id res chain seq x y z
N MET A 1 -21.80 11.34 -69.48
CA MET A 1 -21.45 10.10 -68.74
C MET A 1 -20.10 10.33 -68.08
N THR A 2 -19.87 10.20 -66.79
CA THR A 2 -20.75 9.95 -65.63
C THR A 2 -19.96 10.42 -64.40
N GLN A 3 -20.65 11.09 -63.49
CA GLN A 3 -20.15 11.61 -62.19
C GLN A 3 -19.90 10.47 -61.18
N SER A 4 -19.20 9.40 -61.58
CA SER A 4 -19.19 8.13 -60.83
C SER A 4 -17.82 7.66 -60.32
N GLU A 5 -16.72 8.40 -60.52
CA GLU A 5 -15.38 7.93 -60.16
C GLU A 5 -14.68 8.69 -59.01
N GLU A 6 -15.36 9.66 -58.39
CA GLU A 6 -14.79 10.42 -57.25
C GLU A 6 -15.26 9.92 -55.88
N LYS A 7 -16.03 8.83 -55.83
CA LYS A 7 -16.51 8.20 -54.59
C LYS A 7 -15.75 6.91 -54.26
N LEU A 8 -14.42 6.93 -54.21
CA LEU A 8 -13.66 5.78 -53.68
C LEU A 8 -12.26 6.14 -53.15
N LYS A 9 -12.11 7.31 -52.52
CA LYS A 9 -10.90 7.66 -51.73
C LYS A 9 -11.21 8.28 -50.36
N ASN A 10 -12.30 7.85 -49.74
CA ASN A 10 -12.54 8.06 -48.30
C ASN A 10 -12.87 6.72 -47.63
N LYS A 11 -11.98 5.75 -47.80
CA LYS A 11 -11.98 4.56 -46.95
C LYS A 11 -11.35 5.00 -45.64
N GLN A 12 -12.23 5.39 -44.72
CA GLN A 12 -11.94 5.62 -43.32
C GLN A 12 -10.96 4.55 -42.83
N SER A 13 -9.70 4.94 -42.64
CA SER A 13 -8.79 4.17 -41.82
C SER A 13 -9.37 4.22 -40.42
N ASN A 14 -10.18 3.22 -40.09
CA ASN A 14 -10.51 2.87 -38.71
C ASN A 14 -9.22 2.36 -38.05
N GLY A 15 -8.25 3.27 -37.91
CA GLY A 15 -7.17 3.13 -36.96
C GLY A 15 -7.87 3.05 -35.62
N THR A 16 -7.74 1.89 -34.99
CA THR A 16 -8.15 1.59 -33.62
C THR A 16 -7.94 2.84 -32.78
N LYS A 17 -9.03 3.58 -32.57
CA LYS A 17 -9.09 4.73 -31.69
C LYS A 17 -8.91 4.11 -30.32
N LEU A 18 -7.65 3.96 -29.91
CA LEU A 18 -7.25 3.51 -28.58
C LEU A 18 -7.98 4.43 -27.63
N SER A 19 -9.15 3.97 -27.16
CA SER A 19 -9.95 4.67 -26.18
C SER A 19 -9.23 4.46 -24.86
N VAL A 20 -8.10 5.16 -24.70
CA VAL A 20 -7.45 5.39 -23.41
C VAL A 20 -8.31 6.42 -22.65
N THR A 21 -9.60 6.15 -22.57
CA THR A 21 -10.64 7.02 -22.02
C THR A 21 -11.52 6.16 -21.15
N CYS A 22 -10.97 5.79 -19.99
CA CYS A 22 -11.62 5.70 -18.67
C CYS A 22 -10.80 4.90 -17.65
N ARG A 23 -9.72 4.20 -18.06
CA ARG A 23 -9.05 3.22 -17.17
C ARG A 23 -7.68 3.64 -16.63
N TYR A 24 -7.12 4.78 -17.04
CA TYR A 24 -5.86 5.25 -16.45
C TYR A 24 -6.15 6.00 -15.14
N THR A 25 -5.96 5.29 -14.02
CA THR A 25 -6.02 5.84 -12.65
C THR A 25 -4.64 6.22 -12.09
N GLY A 26 -3.60 6.15 -12.92
CA GLY A 26 -2.22 6.47 -12.54
C GLY A 26 -1.92 7.97 -12.48
N HIS A 27 -0.69 8.31 -12.08
CA HIS A 27 -0.20 9.68 -11.99
C HIS A 27 -0.11 10.34 -13.39
N CYS A 28 -0.88 11.40 -13.61
CA CYS A 28 -0.80 12.20 -14.84
C CYS A 28 -0.02 13.50 -14.57
N PRO A 29 1.24 13.62 -15.03
CA PRO A 29 1.99 14.86 -14.87
C PRO A 29 1.29 16.00 -15.60
N LEU A 30 1.36 17.22 -15.05
CA LEU A 30 0.71 18.44 -15.60
C LEU A 30 -0.82 18.51 -15.50
N LEU A 31 -1.49 17.49 -14.95
CA LEU A 31 -2.95 17.52 -14.78
C LEU A 31 -3.42 18.70 -13.93
N LYS A 32 -2.67 19.05 -12.88
CA LYS A 32 -2.97 20.18 -11.99
C LYS A 32 -3.03 21.54 -12.70
N PHE A 33 -2.47 21.66 -13.90
CA PHE A 33 -2.43 22.91 -14.68
C PHE A 33 -3.48 22.95 -15.79
N ARG A 34 -4.36 21.95 -15.90
CA ARG A 34 -5.41 21.86 -16.93
C ARG A 34 -6.79 21.91 -16.28
N TYR A 35 -7.60 22.89 -16.66
CA TYR A 35 -8.96 23.09 -16.18
C TYR A 35 -9.92 23.32 -17.36
N GLY A 36 -11.23 23.18 -17.11
CA GLY A 36 -12.28 23.46 -18.12
C GLY A 36 -12.64 22.31 -19.06
N LYS A 37 -12.10 21.10 -18.86
CA LYS A 37 -12.49 19.87 -19.59
C LYS A 37 -12.62 18.69 -18.63
N CYS A 38 -13.28 17.63 -19.08
CA CYS A 38 -13.36 16.38 -18.33
C CYS A 38 -11.98 15.75 -18.12
N TYR A 39 -11.80 15.01 -17.02
CA TYR A 39 -10.53 14.33 -16.68
C TYR A 39 -9.99 13.47 -17.83
N GLY A 40 -10.86 12.71 -18.50
CA GLY A 40 -10.48 11.88 -19.65
C GLY A 40 -9.98 12.67 -20.86
N ASP A 41 -10.44 13.90 -21.06
CA ASP A 41 -9.97 14.76 -22.16
C ASP A 41 -8.66 15.44 -21.82
N ASN A 42 -8.54 15.93 -20.59
CA ASN A 42 -7.30 16.53 -20.11
C ASN A 42 -6.14 15.52 -20.11
N THR A 43 -6.34 14.34 -19.53
CA THR A 43 -5.33 13.26 -19.53
C THR A 43 -4.94 12.85 -20.95
N ARG A 44 -5.90 12.71 -21.86
CA ARG A 44 -5.65 12.37 -23.26
C ARG A 44 -4.84 13.44 -23.98
N GLN A 45 -5.15 14.72 -23.76
CA GLN A 45 -4.42 15.84 -24.37
C GLN A 45 -2.99 15.93 -23.83
N ILE A 46 -2.83 15.80 -22.52
CA ILE A 46 -1.52 15.76 -21.84
C ILE A 46 -0.67 14.61 -22.37
N LEU A 47 -1.21 13.39 -22.43
CA LEU A 47 -0.47 12.22 -22.90
C LEU A 47 -0.05 12.36 -24.37
N ARG A 48 -0.88 12.99 -25.21
CA ARG A 48 -0.50 13.33 -26.58
C ARG A 48 0.64 14.33 -26.60
N GLU A 49 0.57 15.39 -25.81
CA GLU A 49 1.60 16.43 -25.73
C GLU A 49 2.95 15.85 -25.27
N ILE A 50 2.94 15.01 -24.23
CA ILE A 50 4.16 14.39 -23.71
C ILE A 50 4.78 13.45 -24.76
N ARG A 51 3.95 12.70 -25.48
CA ARG A 51 4.41 11.84 -26.60
C ARG A 51 5.01 12.68 -27.73
N THR A 52 4.35 13.77 -28.15
CA THR A 52 4.88 14.65 -29.21
C THR A 52 6.19 15.34 -28.82
N LYS A 53 6.41 15.58 -27.52
CA LYS A 53 7.65 16.17 -26.99
C LYS A 53 8.77 15.12 -26.79
N GLY A 54 8.55 13.85 -27.14
CA GLY A 54 9.54 12.78 -27.03
C GLY A 54 9.98 12.46 -25.61
N LEU A 55 9.19 12.84 -24.59
CA LEU A 55 9.55 12.63 -23.18
C LEU A 55 9.51 11.15 -22.78
N PHE A 56 8.74 10.33 -23.49
CA PHE A 56 8.65 8.88 -23.29
C PHE A 56 9.45 8.05 -24.30
N ASP A 57 9.99 8.69 -25.35
CA ASP A 57 10.74 7.98 -26.40
C ASP A 57 12.20 7.75 -26.01
N LYS A 58 12.67 8.41 -24.94
CA LYS A 58 13.95 8.12 -24.34
C LYS A 58 13.80 6.83 -23.52
N PRO A 59 14.58 5.76 -23.80
CA PRO A 59 14.67 4.67 -22.84
C PRO A 59 15.08 5.29 -21.50
N LEU A 60 14.45 4.88 -20.41
CA LEU A 60 14.83 5.31 -19.06
C LEU A 60 16.30 4.96 -18.86
N GLN A 61 17.20 5.90 -19.14
CA GLN A 61 18.60 5.80 -18.80
C GLN A 61 18.69 5.99 -17.30
N TYR A 62 18.58 4.88 -16.58
CA TYR A 62 19.05 4.82 -15.21
C TYR A 62 20.53 5.23 -15.19
N ARG A 63 20.94 5.89 -14.11
CA ARG A 63 22.31 6.35 -13.93
C ARG A 63 23.29 5.20 -14.22
N PRO A 64 24.33 5.39 -15.04
CA PRO A 64 25.33 4.35 -15.30
C PRO A 64 25.98 3.94 -13.97
N GLY A 65 25.61 2.77 -13.44
CA GLY A 65 26.06 2.28 -12.12
C GLY A 65 24.94 1.81 -11.21
N ASP A 66 23.70 2.25 -11.43
CA ASP A 66 22.52 1.74 -10.73
C ASP A 66 22.03 0.46 -11.41
N ASN A 67 22.88 -0.57 -11.42
CA ASN A 67 22.55 -1.90 -11.91
C ASN A 67 21.72 -2.62 -10.85
N TYR A 68 20.48 -2.18 -10.64
CA TYR A 68 19.48 -3.08 -10.10
C TYR A 68 19.19 -4.05 -11.25
N GLU A 69 19.91 -5.18 -11.30
CA GLU A 69 19.36 -6.35 -11.96
C GLU A 69 18.03 -6.57 -11.25
N LEU A 70 16.93 -6.18 -11.91
CA LEU A 70 15.60 -6.60 -11.49
C LEU A 70 15.70 -8.12 -11.54
N ASP A 71 15.89 -8.74 -10.37
CA ASP A 71 15.59 -10.14 -10.17
C ASP A 71 14.14 -10.22 -10.61
N ASN A 72 13.92 -10.58 -11.87
CA ASN A 72 12.67 -11.11 -12.35
C ASN A 72 12.50 -12.32 -11.45
N VAL A 73 11.80 -12.11 -10.33
CA VAL A 73 11.38 -13.14 -9.41
C VAL A 73 10.44 -14.01 -10.23
N VAL A 74 11.04 -14.90 -11.01
CA VAL A 74 10.38 -16.04 -11.61
C VAL A 74 9.75 -16.70 -10.40
N ARG A 75 8.42 -16.62 -10.30
CA ARG A 75 7.66 -17.24 -9.22
C ARG A 75 8.14 -18.68 -9.20
N LYS A 76 8.79 -19.09 -8.10
CA LYS A 76 9.18 -20.48 -7.90
C LYS A 76 7.88 -21.28 -7.81
N GLY A 77 7.43 -21.77 -8.95
CA GLY A 77 6.43 -22.81 -9.02
C GLY A 77 6.96 -24.09 -8.38
N PRO A 78 6.18 -25.17 -8.35
CA PRO A 78 6.68 -26.47 -7.92
C PRO A 78 7.97 -26.79 -8.68
N ILE A 79 8.98 -27.28 -7.96
CA ILE A 79 10.27 -27.70 -8.51
C ILE A 79 9.99 -28.84 -9.48
N LYS A 80 9.78 -28.52 -10.75
CA LYS A 80 9.84 -29.49 -11.83
C LYS A 80 11.32 -29.71 -12.12
N ASP A 81 11.71 -30.95 -12.40
CA ASP A 81 13.02 -31.20 -12.98
C ASP A 81 13.14 -30.33 -14.23
N VAL A 82 14.14 -29.45 -14.28
CA VAL A 82 14.36 -28.47 -15.36
C VAL A 82 14.43 -29.16 -16.73
N TYR A 83 14.69 -30.47 -16.74
CA TYR A 83 14.84 -31.31 -17.91
C TYR A 83 13.57 -32.11 -18.31
N ASP A 84 12.49 -32.06 -17.52
CA ASP A 84 11.21 -32.73 -17.83
C ASP A 84 10.44 -31.94 -18.89
N GLY A 85 10.73 -32.26 -20.17
CA GLY A 85 10.19 -31.58 -21.36
C GLY A 85 11.24 -30.98 -22.31
N MET A 86 12.53 -31.09 -21.99
CA MET A 86 13.64 -30.42 -22.69
C MET A 86 14.40 -31.30 -23.70
N HIS A 87 13.72 -32.26 -24.34
CA HIS A 87 14.36 -33.18 -25.32
C HIS A 87 14.95 -32.48 -26.56
N ASN A 88 14.71 -31.16 -26.72
CA ASN A 88 15.19 -30.35 -27.85
C ASN A 88 16.07 -29.15 -27.46
N ARG A 89 16.59 -29.08 -26.22
CA ARG A 89 17.53 -28.01 -25.88
C ARG A 89 18.94 -28.46 -26.27
N GLU A 90 19.54 -27.78 -27.24
CA GLU A 90 20.93 -28.01 -27.62
C GLU A 90 21.82 -27.71 -26.41
N SER A 91 22.51 -28.73 -25.91
CA SER A 91 23.53 -28.59 -24.86
C SER A 91 24.62 -27.67 -25.37
N THR A 92 24.96 -26.63 -24.61
CA THR A 92 26.01 -25.67 -24.99
C THR A 92 27.35 -26.39 -25.17
N TYR A 93 27.55 -27.48 -24.43
CA TYR A 93 28.73 -28.32 -24.47
C TYR A 93 28.43 -29.63 -25.20
N MET A 94 29.21 -29.94 -26.23
CA MET A 94 29.13 -31.22 -26.92
C MET A 94 29.61 -32.36 -26.02
N THR A 95 28.93 -33.51 -26.10
CA THR A 95 29.39 -34.76 -25.49
C THR A 95 30.75 -35.13 -26.11
N GLY A 96 31.84 -35.00 -25.35
CA GLY A 96 33.22 -35.15 -25.86
C GLY A 96 34.05 -33.86 -25.82
N TYR A 97 33.50 -32.75 -25.33
CA TYR A 97 34.29 -31.56 -25.01
C TYR A 97 35.35 -31.88 -23.95
N THR A 98 36.62 -31.74 -24.31
CA THR A 98 37.78 -32.01 -23.43
C THR A 98 38.31 -30.76 -22.74
N GLY A 99 37.70 -29.59 -22.99
CA GLY A 99 38.07 -28.34 -22.36
C GLY A 99 37.59 -28.21 -20.92
N TYR A 100 38.01 -27.13 -20.26
CA TYR A 100 37.69 -26.86 -18.86
C TYR A 100 36.24 -26.39 -18.67
N VAL A 101 35.53 -27.00 -17.73
CA VAL A 101 34.21 -26.54 -17.25
C VAL A 101 34.30 -26.30 -15.74
N PRO A 102 34.05 -25.07 -15.27
CA PRO A 102 34.25 -24.70 -13.86
C PRO A 102 33.27 -25.45 -12.95
N GLY A 103 33.78 -26.14 -11.92
CA GLY A 103 32.97 -26.89 -10.97
C GLY A 103 32.64 -28.33 -11.38
N MET A 104 32.92 -28.72 -12.63
CA MET A 104 32.57 -30.05 -13.15
C MET A 104 33.30 -31.20 -12.46
N ASN A 105 34.55 -30.98 -12.03
CA ASN A 105 35.37 -31.97 -11.33
C ASN A 105 34.81 -32.40 -9.96
N PHE A 106 33.81 -31.70 -9.44
CA PHE A 106 33.22 -31.97 -8.13
C PHE A 106 31.75 -32.42 -8.22
N THR A 107 31.23 -32.58 -9.43
CA THR A 107 29.82 -32.90 -9.70
C THR A 107 29.72 -34.22 -10.46
N TYR A 108 28.94 -35.15 -9.93
CA TYR A 108 28.79 -36.51 -10.46
C TYR A 108 27.31 -36.93 -10.52
N GLY A 109 27.00 -38.01 -11.24
CA GLY A 109 25.66 -38.61 -11.24
C GLY A 109 24.67 -38.05 -12.27
N LYS A 110 25.11 -37.19 -13.20
CA LYS A 110 24.32 -36.71 -14.35
C LYS A 110 25.09 -36.89 -15.66
N SER A 111 24.40 -36.83 -16.79
CA SER A 111 25.05 -36.84 -18.10
C SER A 111 25.94 -35.62 -18.28
N TYR A 112 27.02 -35.77 -19.06
CA TYR A 112 28.04 -34.73 -19.25
C TYR A 112 27.43 -33.36 -19.60
N GLY A 113 26.56 -33.29 -20.61
CA GLY A 113 25.93 -32.03 -21.03
C GLY A 113 25.12 -31.36 -19.92
N ARG A 114 24.32 -32.13 -19.15
CA ARG A 114 23.55 -31.60 -18.01
C ARG A 114 24.46 -31.10 -16.90
N THR A 115 25.50 -31.87 -16.58
CA THR A 115 26.49 -31.48 -15.57
C THR A 115 27.20 -30.19 -16.00
N ALA A 116 27.57 -30.07 -17.26
CA ALA A 116 28.27 -28.90 -17.78
C ALA A 116 27.40 -27.64 -17.79
N ASP A 117 26.13 -27.75 -18.19
CA ASP A 117 25.15 -26.65 -18.13
C ASP A 117 24.87 -26.22 -16.68
N ASP A 118 24.64 -27.16 -15.77
CA ASP A 118 24.43 -26.88 -14.34
C ASP A 118 25.68 -26.21 -13.73
N CYS A 119 26.88 -26.67 -14.07
CA CYS A 119 28.12 -26.07 -13.62
C CYS A 119 28.31 -24.64 -14.13
N MET A 120 28.00 -24.40 -15.40
CA MET A 120 28.12 -23.07 -16.00
C MET A 120 27.10 -22.08 -15.42
N THR A 121 25.85 -22.52 -15.21
CA THR A 121 24.82 -21.69 -14.56
C THR A 121 25.25 -21.30 -13.15
N ASN A 122 25.69 -22.27 -12.33
CA ASN A 122 26.22 -22.02 -10.99
C ASN A 122 27.42 -21.07 -10.99
N PHE A 123 28.33 -21.22 -11.96
CA PHE A 123 29.50 -20.34 -12.11
C PHE A 123 29.11 -18.90 -12.41
N VAL A 124 28.19 -18.68 -13.36
CA VAL A 124 27.68 -17.34 -13.71
C VAL A 124 26.96 -16.71 -12.53
N GLU A 125 26.13 -17.47 -11.81
CA GLU A 125 25.46 -16.98 -10.60
C GLU A 125 26.46 -16.58 -9.52
N ASN A 126 27.49 -17.42 -9.27
CA ASN A 126 28.54 -17.11 -8.31
C ASN A 126 29.31 -15.85 -8.70
N GLN A 127 29.67 -15.67 -9.98
CA GLN A 127 30.30 -14.44 -10.46
C GLN A 127 29.41 -13.21 -10.25
N ARG A 128 28.11 -13.30 -10.52
CA ARG A 128 27.16 -12.21 -10.27
C ARG A 128 27.08 -11.87 -8.79
N GLN A 129 27.02 -12.88 -7.92
CA GLN A 129 27.01 -12.67 -6.47
C GLN A 129 28.30 -12.00 -5.98
N LEU A 130 29.45 -12.42 -6.47
CA LEU A 130 30.75 -11.81 -6.12
C LEU A 130 30.81 -10.35 -6.57
N LYS A 131 30.36 -10.02 -7.79
CA LYS A 131 30.24 -8.64 -8.26
C LYS A 131 29.29 -7.81 -7.40
N ARG A 132 28.12 -8.36 -7.02
CA ARG A 132 27.18 -7.69 -6.10
C ARG A 132 27.82 -7.40 -4.75
N LYS A 133 28.54 -8.36 -4.16
CA LYS A 133 29.28 -8.18 -2.89
C LYS A 133 30.37 -7.11 -3.03
N ALA A 134 31.13 -7.11 -4.12
CA ALA A 134 32.16 -6.10 -4.37
C ALA A 134 31.57 -4.69 -4.52
N ASN A 135 30.46 -4.56 -5.27
CA ASN A 135 29.74 -3.29 -5.43
C ASN A 135 29.16 -2.80 -4.09
N PHE A 136 28.58 -3.70 -3.29
CA PHE A 136 28.11 -3.39 -1.95
C PHE A 136 29.25 -2.95 -1.03
N ASN A 137 30.40 -3.62 -1.08
CA ASN A 137 31.57 -3.22 -0.31
C ASN A 137 32.06 -1.83 -0.75
N LYS A 138 32.12 -1.56 -2.06
CA LYS A 138 32.49 -0.24 -2.60
C LYS A 138 31.53 0.86 -2.14
N SER A 139 30.22 0.62 -2.15
CA SER A 139 29.24 1.60 -1.65
C SER A 139 29.33 1.77 -0.13
N TYR A 140 29.59 0.69 0.62
CA TYR A 140 29.82 0.71 2.06
C TYR A 140 31.09 1.50 2.44
N VAL A 141 32.20 1.31 1.72
CA VAL A 141 33.44 2.08 1.94
C VAL A 141 33.20 3.56 1.65
N ARG A 142 32.49 3.88 0.57
CA ARG A 142 32.11 5.26 0.22
C ARG A 142 31.21 5.92 1.26
N SER A 143 30.24 5.19 1.82
CA SER A 143 29.36 5.74 2.84
C SER A 143 30.11 6.00 4.16
N ARG A 144 31.12 5.18 4.47
CA ARG A 144 32.00 5.38 5.64
C ARG A 144 33.00 6.51 5.48
N SER A 145 33.46 6.78 4.26
CA SER A 145 34.39 7.89 3.99
C SER A 145 33.67 9.26 3.99
N ALA A 146 32.35 9.28 3.92
CA ALA A 146 31.58 10.50 4.04
C ALA A 146 31.62 11.02 5.49
N PRO A 147 31.71 12.34 5.70
CA PRO A 147 31.61 12.90 7.04
C PRO A 147 30.26 12.51 7.65
N LYS A 148 30.30 11.94 8.86
CA LYS A 148 29.08 11.63 9.59
C LYS A 148 28.46 12.93 10.05
N MET A 149 27.20 13.16 9.69
CA MET A 149 26.46 14.30 10.22
C MET A 149 26.26 14.11 11.71
N GLU A 150 26.46 15.17 12.47
CA GLU A 150 26.09 15.20 13.88
C GLU A 150 24.57 15.16 14.01
N THR A 151 24.10 14.44 15.03
CA THR A 151 22.67 14.37 15.32
C THR A 151 22.22 15.73 15.86
N VAL A 152 21.24 16.35 15.21
CA VAL A 152 20.68 17.65 15.63
C VAL A 152 20.01 17.56 17.02
N HIS A 153 19.47 16.38 17.35
CA HIS A 153 18.76 16.13 18.59
C HIS A 153 19.56 15.27 19.55
N SER A 154 19.42 15.54 20.85
CA SER A 154 19.95 14.66 21.88
C SER A 154 19.26 13.30 21.84
N ARG A 155 19.96 12.25 22.28
CA ARG A 155 19.39 10.89 22.31
C ARG A 155 18.08 10.83 23.12
N ASP A 156 18.00 11.61 24.19
CA ASP A 156 16.84 11.64 25.08
C ASP A 156 15.65 12.39 24.46
N GLU A 157 15.89 13.42 23.65
CA GLU A 157 14.85 14.04 22.81
C GLU A 157 14.27 13.02 21.84
N ILE A 158 15.14 12.31 21.11
CA ILE A 158 14.71 11.30 20.13
C ILE A 158 13.87 10.22 20.81
N ARG A 159 14.29 9.75 22.01
CA ARG A 159 13.52 8.77 22.78
C ARG A 159 12.16 9.31 23.22
N ARG A 160 12.11 10.54 23.72
CA ARG A 160 10.84 11.18 24.13
C ARG A 160 9.90 11.36 22.95
N ASP A 161 10.41 11.79 21.80
CA ASP A 161 9.63 12.02 20.60
C ASP A 161 9.12 10.70 20.00
N LEU A 162 9.94 9.65 20.00
CA LEU A 162 9.52 8.31 19.60
C LEU A 162 8.42 7.76 20.53
N SER A 163 8.58 7.90 21.85
CA SER A 163 7.53 7.51 22.80
C SER A 163 6.23 8.28 22.56
N ARG A 164 6.31 9.60 22.38
CA ARG A 164 5.15 10.45 22.06
C ARG A 164 4.50 10.02 20.75
N PHE A 165 5.29 9.76 19.70
CA PHE A 165 4.79 9.29 18.42
C PHE A 165 4.04 7.97 18.56
N VAL A 166 4.61 7.01 19.29
CA VAL A 166 3.95 5.73 19.55
C VAL A 166 2.65 5.94 20.31
N GLU A 167 2.64 6.78 21.35
CA GLU A 167 1.44 7.07 22.13
C GLU A 167 0.32 7.76 21.36
N ILE A 168 0.66 8.72 20.49
CA ILE A 168 -0.31 9.39 19.63
C ILE A 168 -0.94 8.42 18.62
N ASN A 169 -0.12 7.53 18.06
CA ASN A 169 -0.56 6.57 17.04
C ASN A 169 -1.12 5.27 17.61
N LYS A 170 -1.12 5.08 18.94
CA LYS A 170 -1.83 3.96 19.56
C LYS A 170 -3.30 4.05 19.20
N TYR A 171 -3.87 2.93 18.77
CA TYR A 171 -5.31 2.81 18.54
C TYR A 171 -6.03 3.14 19.85
N LYS A 172 -6.86 4.19 19.80
CA LYS A 172 -7.76 4.53 20.90
C LYS A 172 -9.09 3.92 20.56
N ASP A 173 -9.55 2.98 21.39
CA ASP A 173 -10.89 2.44 21.26
C ASP A 173 -11.89 3.50 21.71
N ASN A 174 -12.22 4.41 20.79
CA ASN A 174 -13.18 5.46 21.03
C ASN A 174 -14.58 4.86 20.85
N ALA A 175 -15.26 4.57 21.95
CA ALA A 175 -16.68 4.30 21.93
C ALA A 175 -17.41 5.42 21.20
N ILE A 176 -18.38 5.04 20.35
CA ILE A 176 -19.15 5.97 19.51
C ILE A 176 -19.81 7.02 20.40
N SER A 177 -19.41 8.27 20.25
CA SER A 177 -19.82 9.40 21.08
C SER A 177 -20.05 10.65 20.25
N ALA A 178 -20.67 11.65 20.84
CA ALA A 178 -20.90 12.94 20.17
C ALA A 178 -19.60 13.65 19.77
N GLU A 179 -18.52 13.50 20.54
CA GLU A 179 -17.21 14.12 20.27
C GLU A 179 -16.48 13.43 19.11
N PHE A 180 -16.64 12.12 19.00
CA PHE A 180 -16.06 11.29 17.94
C PHE A 180 -17.17 10.52 17.23
N PRO A 181 -18.00 11.21 16.42
CA PRO A 181 -19.08 10.56 15.70
C PRO A 181 -18.51 9.62 14.62
N PRO A 182 -19.27 8.60 14.22
CA PRO A 182 -18.79 7.60 13.28
C PRO A 182 -18.58 8.22 11.89
N ILE A 183 -17.59 7.69 11.18
CA ILE A 183 -17.27 8.08 9.81
C ILE A 183 -18.38 7.67 8.85
N ALA A 184 -18.46 8.38 7.71
CA ALA A 184 -19.33 7.97 6.62
C ALA A 184 -18.95 6.55 6.14
N GLY A 185 -19.96 5.69 5.96
CA GLY A 185 -19.77 4.27 5.68
C GLY A 185 -19.91 3.35 6.90
N TYR A 186 -20.05 3.90 8.10
CA TYR A 186 -20.46 3.13 9.28
C TYR A 186 -21.84 2.49 9.07
N THR A 187 -21.91 1.16 9.24
CA THR A 187 -23.10 0.34 8.97
C THR A 187 -23.91 0.01 10.22
N GLY A 188 -23.39 0.34 11.42
CA GLY A 188 -24.11 0.09 12.67
C GLY A 188 -25.30 1.04 12.87
N HIS A 189 -26.14 0.70 13.85
CA HIS A 189 -27.31 1.51 14.20
C HIS A 189 -26.93 2.68 15.12
N ILE A 190 -27.38 3.88 14.77
CA ILE A 190 -27.30 5.04 15.64
C ILE A 190 -28.73 5.47 15.97
N PRO A 191 -29.11 5.49 17.27
CA PRO A 191 -30.48 5.81 17.65
C PRO A 191 -30.84 7.23 17.23
N ARG A 192 -32.12 7.44 16.91
CA ARG A 192 -32.71 8.76 16.60
C ARG A 192 -32.12 9.49 15.38
N ILE A 193 -31.22 8.89 14.59
CA ILE A 193 -30.83 9.45 13.29
C ILE A 193 -31.91 9.21 12.25
N LYS A 194 -32.38 7.97 12.09
CA LYS A 194 -33.37 7.67 11.04
C LYS A 194 -34.73 8.24 11.43
N GLY A 195 -35.21 9.22 10.67
CA GLY A 195 -36.57 9.77 10.82
C GLY A 195 -36.72 10.92 11.82
N SER A 196 -35.63 11.48 12.37
CA SER A 196 -35.71 12.72 13.16
C SER A 196 -35.40 13.95 12.30
N GLU A 197 -36.01 15.08 12.67
CA GLU A 197 -35.74 16.38 12.06
C GLU A 197 -34.24 16.74 12.09
N ALA A 198 -33.53 16.34 13.14
CA ALA A 198 -32.10 16.59 13.31
C ALA A 198 -31.21 15.98 12.20
N SER A 199 -31.72 14.97 11.49
CA SER A 199 -31.05 14.29 10.38
C SER A 199 -31.43 14.83 8.99
N LEU A 200 -32.54 15.59 8.89
CA LEU A 200 -33.06 16.05 7.61
C LEU A 200 -32.08 17.03 6.96
N SER A 201 -31.72 16.74 5.71
CA SER A 201 -30.83 17.59 4.89
C SER A 201 -29.42 17.80 5.45
N GLN A 202 -28.95 16.95 6.38
CA GLN A 202 -27.62 17.04 6.97
C GLN A 202 -26.67 15.96 6.42
N ARG A 203 -25.37 16.27 6.39
CA ARG A 203 -24.34 15.25 6.13
C ARG A 203 -24.36 14.20 7.26
N TYR A 204 -24.06 12.95 6.92
CA TYR A 204 -24.08 11.82 7.87
C TYR A 204 -23.37 12.12 9.19
N HIS A 205 -22.13 12.62 9.12
CA HIS A 205 -21.34 12.98 10.31
C HIS A 205 -22.05 14.00 11.23
N CYS A 206 -22.70 15.02 10.64
CA CYS A 206 -23.43 16.05 11.38
C CYS A 206 -24.71 15.47 12.02
N ALA A 207 -25.44 14.64 11.28
CA ALA A 207 -26.63 13.95 11.79
C ALA A 207 -26.27 12.99 12.94
N ALA A 208 -25.16 12.25 12.80
CA ALA A 208 -24.68 11.33 13.83
C ALA A 208 -24.20 12.05 15.08
N LYS A 209 -23.45 13.15 14.92
CA LYS A 209 -23.07 14.01 16.05
C LYS A 209 -24.29 14.50 16.82
N ARG A 210 -25.28 15.07 16.14
CA ARG A 210 -26.51 15.59 16.77
C ARG A 210 -27.33 14.48 17.43
N GLY A 211 -27.51 13.35 16.76
CA GLY A 211 -28.23 12.20 17.32
C GLY A 211 -27.60 11.69 18.62
N LEU A 212 -26.26 11.58 18.64
CA LEU A 212 -25.52 11.17 19.84
C LEU A 212 -25.58 12.23 20.94
N GLN A 213 -25.56 13.53 20.61
CA GLN A 213 -25.73 14.62 21.59
C GLN A 213 -27.11 14.56 22.27
N LEU A 214 -28.18 14.32 21.51
CA LEU A 214 -29.53 14.21 22.08
C LEU A 214 -29.64 13.02 23.05
N ILE A 215 -29.02 11.89 22.70
CA ILE A 215 -28.97 10.71 23.58
C ILE A 215 -28.16 11.02 24.84
N GLN A 216 -27.06 11.75 24.71
CA GLN A 216 -26.23 12.15 25.83
C GLN A 216 -27.04 13.02 26.82
N MET A 217 -27.73 14.04 26.33
CA MET A 217 -28.59 14.90 27.14
C MET A 217 -29.73 14.11 27.82
N GLU A 218 -30.34 13.16 27.10
CA GLU A 218 -31.40 12.31 27.66
C GLU A 218 -30.88 11.41 28.80
N ARG A 219 -29.68 10.84 28.63
CA ARG A 219 -29.01 10.04 29.67
C ARG A 219 -28.67 10.87 30.89
N GLU A 220 -28.17 12.09 30.71
CA GLU A 220 -27.85 13.01 31.79
C GLU A 220 -29.11 13.39 32.59
N LYS A 221 -30.17 13.79 31.91
CA LYS A 221 -31.46 14.09 32.55
C LYS A 221 -32.03 12.88 33.32
N ARG A 222 -31.91 11.67 32.78
CA ARG A 222 -32.35 10.45 33.47
C ARG A 222 -31.49 10.16 34.72
N LYS A 223 -30.19 10.40 34.64
CA LYS A 223 -29.26 10.25 35.78
C LYS A 223 -29.57 11.26 36.89
N GLU A 224 -29.90 12.50 36.54
CA GLU A 224 -30.32 13.53 37.48
C GLU A 224 -31.59 13.11 38.24
N LEU A 225 -32.61 12.62 37.51
CA LEU A 225 -33.84 12.11 38.13
C LEU A 225 -33.58 10.91 39.05
N GLN A 226 -32.73 9.97 38.63
CA GLN A 226 -32.34 8.84 39.48
C GLN A 226 -31.58 9.27 40.73
N ASN A 227 -30.71 10.27 40.61
CA ASN A 227 -29.99 10.84 41.74
C ASN A 227 -30.96 11.54 42.71
N ALA A 228 -31.93 12.30 42.20
CA ALA A 228 -32.97 12.91 43.01
C ALA A 228 -33.82 11.84 43.74
N ASP A 229 -34.24 10.79 43.04
CA ASP A 229 -34.99 9.67 43.64
C ASP A 229 -34.15 8.93 44.71
N ALA A 230 -32.87 8.67 44.43
CA ALA A 230 -31.96 8.06 45.41
C ALA A 230 -31.79 8.94 46.66
N ASN A 231 -31.67 10.26 46.50
CA ASN A 231 -31.59 11.20 47.61
C ASN A 231 -32.88 11.23 48.44
N ILE A 232 -34.04 11.23 47.78
CA ILE A 232 -35.35 11.16 48.46
C ILE A 232 -35.47 9.84 49.25
N ARG A 233 -35.13 8.71 48.63
CA ARG A 233 -35.13 7.39 49.30
C ARG A 233 -34.15 7.33 50.46
N ALA A 234 -33.00 7.99 50.37
CA ALA A 234 -32.04 8.06 51.46
C ALA A 234 -32.58 8.85 52.66
N ILE A 235 -33.29 9.95 52.41
CA ILE A 235 -33.96 10.74 53.46
C ILE A 235 -35.12 9.97 54.10
N LEU A 236 -35.92 9.28 53.29
CA LEU A 236 -37.08 8.50 53.76
C LEU A 236 -36.69 7.18 54.43
N LYS A 237 -35.43 6.75 54.33
CA LYS A 237 -34.97 5.53 54.99
C LYS A 237 -35.03 5.76 56.50
N PRO A 238 -35.89 5.05 57.25
CA PRO A 238 -35.98 5.23 58.70
C PRO A 238 -34.62 4.95 59.32
N ASN A 239 -34.21 5.83 60.24
CA ASN A 239 -32.95 5.72 60.96
C ASN A 239 -33.07 4.64 62.03
N ASP A 240 -33.23 3.39 61.61
CA ASP A 240 -33.22 2.22 62.49
C ASP A 240 -31.77 1.96 62.94
N LYS A 241 -31.24 2.88 63.74
CA LYS A 241 -30.11 2.59 64.62
C LYS A 241 -30.62 1.60 65.65
N LYS A 242 -30.64 0.31 65.30
CA LYS A 242 -30.73 -0.77 66.30
C LYS A 242 -29.47 -0.68 67.15
N TYR A 243 -29.56 0.04 68.26
CA TYR A 243 -28.60 -0.07 69.35
C TYR A 243 -28.70 -1.51 69.87
N SER A 244 -27.82 -2.38 69.41
CA SER A 244 -27.63 -3.70 70.02
C SER A 244 -26.88 -3.48 71.33
N TYR A 245 -27.60 -3.41 72.44
CA TYR A 245 -26.97 -3.56 73.75
C TYR A 245 -26.46 -5.00 73.85
N ILE A 246 -25.14 -5.16 73.86
CA ILE A 246 -24.49 -6.42 74.20
C ILE A 246 -24.48 -6.48 75.73
N ASN A 247 -25.38 -7.26 76.31
CA ASN A 247 -25.31 -7.60 77.73
C ASN A 247 -24.10 -8.52 77.94
N TRP A 248 -23.06 -7.99 78.57
CA TRP A 248 -22.00 -8.80 79.16
C TRP A 248 -22.50 -9.27 80.53
N GLY A 249 -23.06 -10.49 80.55
CA GLY A 249 -23.30 -11.26 81.76
C GLY A 249 -22.15 -12.21 82.03
#